data_AF-A0A1X1C2T5-F1
#
_entry.id   AF-A0A1X1C2T5-F1
#
_cell.length_a   1.000
_cell.length_b   1.000
_cell.length_c   1.000
_cell.angle_alpha   90.00
_cell.angle_beta   90.00
_cell.angle_gamma   90.00
#
_symmetry.space_group_name_H-M   'P 1'
#
loop_
_entity.id
_entity.type
_entity.pdbx_description
1 polymer ?
#
loop_
_entity_poly.entity_id
_entity_poly.type
_entity_poly.pdbx_seq_one_letter_code
_entity_poly.pdbx_strand_id
1 'polypeptide(L)'
;MRIERDYQQIVRLSCVRTAADMRRLFGNGWKTINKSQQAWVRHLLGVWGDHLGGEDYDRAEVNIIGRLMMRCEWSEQKGKQIEKIVSQLHCEGLRGEELFRKARDLLIPQSSTANIIALAKESDDAAFVESVMVKTFGRDNPLRNVARLRYCKRKSVQNIGSSLIYYCSISPKEARNRMEWAMDIIEGEMFYAIKREMEKEILKIAA
;
A
#
# COMPACT_ATOMS: atom_id res chain seq x y z
N MET A 1 -17.45 -9.96 -2.44
CA MET A 1 -16.56 -9.50 -3.55
C MET A 1 -16.07 -10.72 -4.33
N ARG A 2 -16.48 -10.91 -5.60
CA ARG A 2 -16.15 -12.13 -6.35
C ARG A 2 -14.75 -12.05 -6.95
N ILE A 3 -13.82 -12.85 -6.44
CA ILE A 3 -12.42 -12.92 -6.89
C ILE A 3 -12.28 -13.18 -8.41
N GLU A 4 -13.20 -13.95 -8.98
CA GLU A 4 -13.25 -14.24 -10.42
C GLU A 4 -13.35 -12.98 -11.28
N ARG A 5 -14.15 -12.00 -10.84
CA ARG A 5 -14.28 -10.73 -11.56
C ARG A 5 -12.96 -9.98 -11.59
N ASP A 6 -12.23 -9.98 -10.48
CA ASP A 6 -10.93 -9.32 -10.40
C ASP A 6 -9.93 -10.00 -11.36
N TYR A 7 -9.94 -11.34 -11.46
CA TYR A 7 -9.13 -12.08 -12.45
C TYR A 7 -9.52 -11.79 -13.90
N GLN A 8 -10.81 -11.66 -14.21
CA GLN A 8 -11.26 -11.30 -15.55
C GLN A 8 -10.84 -9.89 -15.96
N GLN A 9 -10.69 -8.95 -15.02
CA GLN A 9 -10.26 -7.60 -15.35
C GLN A 9 -8.77 -7.50 -15.65
N ILE A 10 -7.92 -8.32 -15.01
CA ILE A 10 -6.46 -8.24 -15.23
C ILE A 10 -6.03 -8.76 -16.60
N VAL A 11 -6.89 -9.46 -17.36
CA VAL A 11 -6.58 -9.91 -18.73
C VAL A 11 -6.23 -8.74 -19.66
N ARG A 12 -6.72 -7.53 -19.35
CA ARG A 12 -6.40 -6.29 -20.08
C ARG A 12 -4.91 -5.91 -19.99
N LEU A 13 -4.16 -6.48 -19.05
CA LEU A 13 -2.72 -6.29 -18.94
C LEU A 13 -1.94 -7.14 -19.96
N SER A 14 -2.56 -8.16 -20.57
CA SER A 14 -1.88 -9.09 -21.48
C SER A 14 -1.28 -8.40 -22.71
N CYS A 15 -1.97 -7.42 -23.27
CA CYS A 15 -1.57 -6.71 -24.49
C CYS A 15 -0.42 -5.73 -24.28
N VAL A 16 -0.04 -5.42 -23.04
CA VAL A 16 1.01 -4.44 -22.72
C VAL A 16 2.38 -5.05 -23.00
N ARG A 17 3.18 -4.38 -23.83
CA ARG A 17 4.51 -4.88 -24.24
C ARG A 17 5.68 -4.20 -23.53
N THR A 18 5.47 -3.01 -22.97
CA THR A 18 6.51 -2.23 -22.30
C THR A 18 6.03 -1.60 -21.00
N ALA A 19 6.96 -1.32 -20.08
CA ALA A 19 6.66 -0.56 -18.86
C ALA A 19 6.09 0.84 -19.17
N ALA A 20 6.54 1.46 -20.27
CA ALA A 20 6.05 2.77 -20.69
C ALA A 20 4.59 2.71 -21.13
N ASP A 21 4.20 1.68 -21.90
CA ASP A 21 2.80 1.46 -22.26
C ASP A 21 1.93 1.17 -21.05
N MET A 22 2.42 0.38 -20.09
CA MET A 22 1.69 0.11 -18.85
C MET A 22 1.33 1.41 -18.13
N ARG A 23 2.31 2.31 -18.00
CA ARG A 23 2.12 3.63 -17.38
C ARG A 23 1.17 4.50 -18.18
N ARG A 24 1.33 4.55 -19.50
CA ARG A 24 0.49 5.37 -20.38
C ARG A 24 -0.97 4.92 -20.37
N LEU A 25 -1.21 3.61 -20.33
CA LEU A 25 -2.56 3.04 -20.39
C LEU A 25 -3.27 3.02 -19.03
N PHE A 26 -2.52 2.82 -17.94
CA PHE A 26 -3.13 2.51 -16.64
C PHE A 26 -2.59 3.33 -15.45
N GLY A 27 -1.53 4.12 -15.62
CA GLY A 27 -1.02 5.04 -14.61
C GLY A 27 -1.48 6.49 -14.84
N ASN A 28 -1.08 7.39 -13.95
CA ASN A 28 -1.35 8.84 -14.04
C ASN A 28 -0.06 9.67 -14.18
N GLY A 29 1.08 9.02 -14.40
CA GLY A 29 2.36 9.66 -14.68
C GLY A 29 3.56 8.83 -14.27
N TRP A 30 4.75 9.40 -14.43
CA TRP A 30 5.97 8.80 -13.89
C TRP A 30 6.15 9.17 -12.42
N LYS A 31 6.12 8.16 -11.54
CA LYS A 31 6.30 8.31 -10.09
C LYS A 31 7.28 7.26 -9.59
N THR A 32 8.54 7.65 -9.38
CA THR A 32 9.54 6.80 -8.74
C THR A 32 9.54 7.02 -7.23
N ILE A 33 9.69 5.92 -6.50
CA ILE A 33 9.81 5.90 -5.05
C ILE A 33 11.02 5.05 -4.63
N ASN A 34 11.60 5.36 -3.48
CA ASN A 34 12.70 4.60 -2.88
C ASN A 34 12.16 3.41 -2.05
N LYS A 35 13.07 2.55 -1.57
CA LYS A 35 12.70 1.33 -0.81
C LYS A 35 11.93 1.63 0.48
N SER A 36 12.23 2.73 1.17
CA SER A 36 11.54 3.13 2.40
C SER A 36 10.11 3.58 2.10
N GLN A 37 9.93 4.41 1.07
CA GLN A 37 8.62 4.82 0.57
C GLN A 37 7.79 3.63 0.09
N GLN A 38 8.43 2.67 -0.58
CA GLN A 38 7.81 1.43 -1.02
C GLN A 38 7.33 0.58 0.17
N ALA A 39 8.16 0.41 1.20
CA ALA A 39 7.77 -0.32 2.41
C ALA A 39 6.58 0.34 3.11
N TRP A 40 6.57 1.67 3.18
CA TRP A 40 5.48 2.45 3.76
C TRP A 40 4.15 2.25 3.01
N VAL A 41 4.14 2.44 1.68
CA VAL A 41 2.90 2.29 0.90
C VAL A 41 2.41 0.85 0.90
N ARG A 42 3.31 -0.13 0.89
CA ARG A 42 2.94 -1.55 1.02
C ARG A 42 2.28 -1.88 2.35
N HIS A 43 2.70 -1.22 3.44
CA HIS A 43 2.04 -1.38 4.73
C HIS A 43 0.61 -0.85 4.68
N LEU A 44 0.40 0.35 4.13
CA LEU A 44 -0.93 0.94 3.98
C LEU A 44 -1.86 0.07 3.15
N LEU A 45 -1.36 -0.45 2.03
CA LEU A 45 -2.08 -1.39 1.19
C LEU A 45 -2.34 -2.73 1.93
N GLY A 46 -1.44 -3.12 2.83
CA GLY A 46 -1.63 -4.25 3.74
C GLY A 46 -2.81 -4.05 4.67
N VAL A 47 -2.84 -2.95 5.44
CA VAL A 47 -3.93 -2.58 6.36
C VAL A 47 -5.28 -2.49 5.62
N TRP A 48 -5.28 -1.85 4.45
CA TRP A 48 -6.43 -1.82 3.55
C TRP A 48 -6.89 -3.24 3.15
N GLY A 49 -5.94 -4.09 2.77
CA GLY A 49 -6.19 -5.50 2.45
C GLY A 49 -6.80 -6.29 3.59
N ASP A 50 -6.29 -6.13 4.81
CA ASP A 50 -6.77 -6.78 6.04
C ASP A 50 -8.23 -6.40 6.35
N HIS A 51 -8.59 -5.13 6.15
CA HIS A 51 -9.93 -4.66 6.46
C HIS A 51 -10.95 -5.00 5.36
N LEU A 52 -10.58 -4.89 4.07
CA LEU A 52 -11.49 -5.17 2.95
C LEU A 52 -11.52 -6.66 2.53
N GLY A 53 -10.55 -7.46 2.98
CA GLY A 53 -10.40 -8.86 2.58
C GLY A 53 -11.53 -9.77 3.08
N GLY A 54 -12.12 -9.42 4.22
CA GLY A 54 -13.02 -10.28 5.00
C GLY A 54 -12.26 -11.25 5.90
N GLU A 55 -12.98 -12.09 6.66
CA GLU A 55 -12.38 -13.11 7.54
C GLU A 55 -11.86 -14.34 6.79
N ASP A 56 -12.08 -14.40 5.46
CA ASP A 56 -11.69 -15.53 4.60
C ASP A 56 -10.16 -15.72 4.44
N TYR A 57 -9.36 -14.77 4.92
CA TYR A 57 -7.90 -14.78 4.79
C TYR A 57 -7.22 -14.36 6.09
N ASP A 58 -6.14 -15.06 6.45
CA ASP A 58 -5.33 -14.70 7.61
C ASP A 58 -4.81 -13.27 7.49
N ARG A 59 -4.91 -12.53 8.61
CA ARG A 59 -4.44 -11.14 8.67
C ARG A 59 -2.92 -11.11 8.52
N ALA A 60 -2.41 -10.13 7.76
CA ALA A 60 -0.98 -9.94 7.67
C ALA A 60 -0.43 -9.46 9.03
N GLU A 61 0.81 -9.84 9.34
CA GLU A 61 1.50 -9.28 10.50
C GLU A 61 1.54 -7.75 10.38
N VAL A 62 1.07 -7.07 11.42
CA VAL A 62 0.96 -5.63 11.41
C VAL A 62 2.37 -5.03 11.51
N ASN A 63 2.86 -4.45 10.40
CA ASN A 63 4.19 -3.83 10.37
C ASN A 63 4.21 -2.54 11.22
N ILE A 64 4.88 -2.61 12.37
CA ILE A 64 5.01 -1.55 13.37
C ILE A 64 5.59 -0.26 12.78
N ILE A 65 6.60 -0.37 11.90
CA ILE A 65 7.21 0.80 11.23
C ILE A 65 6.15 1.53 10.41
N GLY A 66 5.37 0.77 9.65
CA GLY A 66 4.30 1.31 8.83
C GLY A 66 3.23 2.01 9.67
N ARG A 67 2.77 1.40 10.77
CA ARG A 67 1.78 2.02 11.68
C ARG A 67 2.30 3.34 12.23
N LEU A 68 3.56 3.39 12.68
CA LEU A 68 4.17 4.60 13.22
C LEU A 68 4.28 5.70 12.15
N MET A 69 4.66 5.33 10.93
CA MET A 69 4.73 6.25 9.81
C MET A 69 3.36 6.80 9.39
N MET A 70 2.25 6.10 9.65
CA MET A 70 0.90 6.66 9.42
C MET A 70 0.54 7.77 10.40
N ARG A 71 1.05 7.67 11.64
CA ARG A 71 0.71 8.61 12.72
C ARG A 71 1.64 9.82 12.76
N CYS A 72 2.57 9.93 11.83
CA CYS A 72 3.52 11.03 11.72
C CYS A 72 3.42 11.70 10.35
N GLU A 73 3.73 12.99 10.28
CA GLU A 73 3.99 13.62 8.98
C GLU A 73 5.18 12.91 8.30
N TRP A 74 4.98 12.44 7.07
CA TRP A 74 6.00 11.69 6.36
C TRP A 74 7.13 12.62 5.90
N SER A 75 8.36 12.30 6.32
CA SER A 75 9.59 12.80 5.71
C SER A 75 10.63 11.68 5.66
N GLU A 76 11.62 11.76 4.76
CA GLU A 76 12.68 10.76 4.69
C GLU A 76 13.47 10.68 6.02
N GLN A 77 13.70 11.82 6.66
CA GLN A 77 14.34 11.89 7.97
C GLN A 77 13.49 11.20 9.05
N LYS A 78 12.18 11.43 9.06
CA LYS A 78 11.26 10.75 9.99
C LYS A 78 11.21 9.26 9.73
N GLY A 79 11.20 8.82 8.47
CA GLY A 79 11.25 7.41 8.12
C GLY A 79 12.50 6.71 8.66
N LYS A 80 13.68 7.31 8.45
CA LYS A 80 14.96 6.81 9.01
C LYS A 80 14.97 6.82 10.54
N GLN A 81 14.38 7.84 11.16
CA GLN A 81 14.26 7.94 12.62
C GLN A 81 13.38 6.80 13.19
N ILE A 82 12.24 6.53 12.56
CA ILE A 82 11.33 5.46 12.94
C ILE A 82 12.03 4.10 12.79
N GLU A 83 12.64 3.84 11.63
CA GLU A 83 13.36 2.58 11.37
C GLU A 83 14.47 2.33 12.40
N LYS A 84 15.25 3.37 12.73
CA LYS A 84 16.31 3.29 13.75
C LYS A 84 15.76 2.95 15.12
N ILE A 85 14.72 3.67 15.58
CA ILE A 85 14.13 3.47 16.92
C ILE A 85 13.50 2.08 17.02
N VAL A 86 12.71 1.67 16.02
CA VAL A 86 12.08 0.35 16.03
C VAL A 86 13.12 -0.77 16.01
N SER A 87 14.17 -0.65 15.19
CA SER A 87 15.24 -1.65 15.14
C SER A 87 15.98 -1.76 16.48
N GLN A 88 16.29 -0.63 17.12
CA GLN A 88 16.92 -0.62 18.43
C GLN A 88 16.06 -1.32 19.49
N LEU A 89 14.79 -0.93 19.61
CA LEU A 89 13.85 -1.52 20.58
C LEU A 89 13.61 -3.01 20.31
N HIS A 90 13.62 -3.42 19.04
CA HIS A 90 13.55 -4.82 18.68
C HIS A 90 14.80 -5.60 19.13
N CYS A 91 16.00 -5.03 19.00
CA CYS A 91 17.23 -5.61 19.56
C CYS A 91 17.22 -5.69 21.09
N GLU A 92 16.50 -4.80 21.77
CA GLU A 92 16.26 -4.84 23.22
C GLU A 92 15.23 -5.91 23.64
N GLY A 93 14.69 -6.68 22.70
CA GLY A 93 13.79 -7.81 22.96
C GLY A 93 12.30 -7.48 22.89
N LEU A 94 11.92 -6.22 22.65
CA LEU A 94 10.52 -5.81 22.56
C LEU A 94 9.87 -6.35 21.28
N ARG A 95 8.60 -6.77 21.38
CA ARG A 95 7.83 -7.34 20.26
C ARG A 95 6.40 -6.81 20.24
N GLY A 96 5.74 -6.94 19.08
CA GLY A 96 4.30 -6.68 18.92
C GLY A 96 3.85 -5.30 19.42
N GLU A 97 2.75 -5.28 20.18
CA GLU A 97 2.12 -4.04 20.64
C GLU A 97 2.96 -3.26 21.66
N GLU A 98 3.79 -3.95 22.44
CA GLU A 98 4.70 -3.32 23.40
C GLU A 98 5.78 -2.51 22.68
N LEU A 99 6.39 -3.09 21.64
CA LEU A 99 7.33 -2.42 20.75
C LEU A 99 6.69 -1.20 20.08
N PHE A 100 5.46 -1.35 19.56
CA PHE A 100 4.73 -0.24 18.95
C PHE A 100 4.49 0.91 19.93
N ARG A 101 3.95 0.61 21.12
CA ARG A 101 3.63 1.64 22.13
C ARG A 101 4.87 2.42 22.54
N LYS A 102 5.96 1.70 22.86
CA LYS A 102 7.21 2.34 23.31
C LYS A 102 7.88 3.13 22.19
N ALA A 103 7.89 2.63 20.96
CA ALA A 103 8.38 3.37 19.81
C ALA A 103 7.56 4.64 19.56
N ARG A 104 6.22 4.54 19.60
CA ARG A 104 5.30 5.67 19.43
C ARG A 104 5.58 6.77 20.44
N ASP A 105 5.69 6.42 21.72
CA ASP A 105 5.89 7.39 22.80
C ASP A 105 7.24 8.12 22.67
N LEU A 106 8.26 7.48 22.08
CA LEU A 106 9.55 8.11 21.77
C LEU A 106 9.52 8.99 20.52
N LEU A 107 8.66 8.68 19.55
CA LEU A 107 8.64 9.30 18.23
C LEU A 107 7.66 10.48 18.13
N ILE A 108 6.54 10.43 18.87
CA ILE A 108 5.44 11.38 18.78
C ILE A 108 5.37 12.19 20.09
N PRO A 109 5.72 13.49 20.07
CA PRO A 109 5.54 14.35 21.23
C PRO A 109 4.05 14.49 21.60
N GLN A 110 3.73 14.38 22.89
CA GLN A 110 2.39 14.49 23.47
C GLN A 110 1.61 15.77 23.10
N SER A 111 2.29 16.80 22.59
CA SER A 111 1.71 18.11 22.23
C SER A 111 1.53 18.35 20.73
N SER A 112 1.84 17.38 19.87
CA SER A 112 1.76 17.59 18.41
C SER A 112 0.36 17.32 17.86
N THR A 113 -0.08 18.12 16.88
CA THR A 113 -1.33 17.97 16.11
C THR A 113 -1.48 16.56 15.48
N ALA A 114 -0.38 15.82 15.37
CA ALA A 114 -0.32 14.40 15.01
C ALA A 114 -1.10 13.47 15.98
N ASN A 115 -1.37 13.90 17.22
CA ASN A 115 -2.21 13.14 18.15
C ASN A 115 -3.65 12.97 17.67
N ILE A 116 -4.16 13.88 16.84
CA ILE A 116 -5.52 13.77 16.26
C ILE A 116 -5.57 12.65 15.21
N ILE A 117 -4.49 12.47 14.44
CA ILE A 117 -4.32 11.36 13.48
C ILE A 117 -4.05 10.03 14.22
N ALA A 118 -3.38 10.08 15.38
CA ALA A 118 -3.07 8.91 16.21
C ALA A 118 -4.31 8.23 16.84
N LEU A 119 -5.45 8.92 16.90
CA LEU A 119 -6.70 8.40 17.45
C LEU A 119 -7.58 7.65 16.43
N ALA A 120 -7.27 7.72 15.13
CA ALA A 120 -8.09 7.10 14.09
C ALA A 120 -7.95 5.57 14.13
N LYS A 121 -9.09 4.86 13.98
CA LYS A 121 -9.12 3.38 14.01
C LYS A 121 -8.54 2.83 12.71
N GLU A 122 -8.03 1.59 12.73
CA GLU A 122 -7.55 0.91 11.50
C GLU A 122 -8.63 0.82 10.41
N SER A 123 -9.92 0.84 10.79
CA SER A 123 -11.05 0.93 9.86
C SER A 123 -11.07 2.26 9.10
N ASP A 124 -10.73 3.37 9.75
CA ASP A 124 -10.73 4.70 9.17
C ASP A 124 -9.55 4.82 8.19
N ASP A 125 -8.39 4.28 8.59
CA ASP A 125 -7.19 4.16 7.77
C ASP A 125 -7.46 3.33 6.49
N ALA A 126 -8.16 2.21 6.60
CA ALA A 126 -8.51 1.37 5.46
C ALA A 126 -9.55 2.05 4.53
N ALA A 127 -10.56 2.71 5.09
CA ALA A 127 -11.56 3.46 4.31
C ALA A 127 -10.90 4.62 3.54
N PHE A 128 -9.95 5.31 4.18
CA PHE A 128 -9.13 6.34 3.53
C PHE A 128 -8.34 5.77 2.35
N VAL A 129 -7.62 4.64 2.53
CA VAL A 129 -6.86 4.02 1.44
C VAL A 129 -7.78 3.57 0.29
N GLU A 130 -8.97 3.01 0.56
CA GLU A 130 -9.94 2.67 -0.49
C GLU A 130 -10.39 3.90 -1.27
N SER A 131 -10.69 5.01 -0.58
CA SER A 131 -11.06 6.28 -1.21
C SER A 131 -9.96 6.79 -2.15
N VAL A 132 -8.71 6.79 -1.67
CA VAL A 132 -7.54 7.21 -2.48
C VAL A 132 -7.33 6.27 -3.67
N MET A 133 -7.45 4.95 -3.49
CA MET A 133 -7.32 3.94 -4.55
C MET A 133 -8.35 4.16 -5.66
N VAL A 134 -9.62 4.35 -5.30
CA VAL A 134 -10.72 4.59 -6.26
C VAL A 134 -10.52 5.92 -6.99
N LYS A 135 -10.11 6.98 -6.29
CA LYS A 135 -9.83 8.29 -6.89
C LYS A 135 -8.65 8.24 -7.85
N THR A 136 -7.62 7.47 -7.53
CA THR A 136 -6.36 7.40 -8.29
C THR A 136 -6.52 6.56 -9.56
N PHE A 137 -7.07 5.36 -9.45
CA PHE A 137 -7.14 4.44 -10.60
C PHE A 137 -8.49 4.44 -11.31
N GLY A 138 -9.57 4.90 -10.65
CA GLY A 138 -10.92 4.68 -11.15
C GLY A 138 -11.38 3.23 -10.97
N ARG A 139 -12.68 2.99 -11.17
CA ARG A 139 -13.30 1.67 -10.90
C ARG A 139 -12.88 0.59 -11.89
N ASP A 140 -12.71 0.97 -13.16
CA ASP A 140 -12.48 0.04 -14.27
C ASP A 140 -10.99 -0.17 -14.60
N ASN A 141 -10.08 0.37 -13.81
CA ASN A 141 -8.66 0.21 -14.07
C ASN A 141 -8.17 -1.16 -13.58
N PRO A 142 -7.49 -1.96 -14.43
CA PRO A 142 -7.02 -3.29 -14.06
C PRO A 142 -5.99 -3.27 -12.91
N LEU A 143 -5.26 -2.18 -12.69
CA LEU A 143 -4.31 -2.07 -11.58
C LEU A 143 -5.00 -2.10 -10.21
N ARG A 144 -6.21 -1.53 -10.10
CA ARG A 144 -7.02 -1.65 -8.87
C ARG A 144 -7.38 -3.11 -8.59
N ASN A 145 -7.63 -3.91 -9.64
CA ASN A 145 -7.94 -5.33 -9.50
C ASN A 145 -6.69 -6.13 -9.10
N VAL A 146 -5.51 -5.80 -9.65
CA VAL A 146 -4.23 -6.37 -9.19
C VAL A 146 -4.00 -6.06 -7.70
N ALA A 147 -4.21 -4.82 -7.27
CA ALA A 147 -4.07 -4.44 -5.87
C ALA A 147 -5.04 -5.23 -4.95
N ARG A 148 -6.31 -5.37 -5.34
CA ARG A 148 -7.30 -6.17 -4.59
C ARG A 148 -6.91 -7.64 -4.51
N LEU A 149 -6.47 -8.24 -5.63
CA LEU A 149 -6.00 -9.63 -5.63
C LEU A 149 -4.80 -9.80 -4.69
N ARG A 150 -3.84 -8.86 -4.75
CA ARG A 150 -2.61 -8.91 -3.96
C ARG A 150 -2.84 -8.73 -2.47
N TYR A 151 -3.60 -7.71 -2.09
CA TYR A 151 -3.73 -7.24 -0.72
C TYR A 151 -5.00 -7.73 -0.04
N CYS A 152 -6.17 -7.60 -0.68
CA CYS A 152 -7.45 -8.03 -0.11
C CYS A 152 -7.70 -9.54 -0.23
N LYS A 153 -7.12 -10.21 -1.25
CA LYS A 153 -7.30 -11.66 -1.50
C LYS A 153 -6.03 -12.49 -1.31
N ARG A 154 -4.97 -11.85 -0.77
CA ARG A 154 -3.68 -12.46 -0.42
C ARG A 154 -3.05 -13.30 -1.52
N LYS A 155 -3.35 -13.03 -2.79
CA LYS A 155 -2.74 -13.73 -3.91
C LYS A 155 -1.31 -13.25 -4.07
N SER A 156 -0.37 -14.20 -4.15
CA SER A 156 1.00 -13.87 -4.50
C SER A 156 1.05 -13.28 -5.91
N VAL A 157 2.06 -12.44 -6.18
CA VAL A 157 2.27 -11.87 -7.51
C VAL A 157 2.44 -12.99 -8.55
N GLN A 158 3.04 -14.11 -8.15
CA GLN A 158 3.19 -15.32 -8.95
C GLN A 158 1.85 -15.98 -9.26
N ASN A 159 0.93 -16.07 -8.29
CA ASN A 159 -0.41 -16.61 -8.55
C ASN A 159 -1.20 -15.72 -9.51
N ILE A 160 -1.13 -14.40 -9.32
CA ILE A 160 -1.79 -13.44 -10.22
C ILE A 160 -1.22 -13.56 -11.64
N GLY A 161 0.10 -13.64 -11.77
CA GLY A 161 0.78 -13.89 -13.05
C GLY A 161 0.40 -15.24 -13.67
N SER A 162 0.26 -16.29 -12.87
CA SER A 162 -0.18 -17.61 -13.34
C SER A 162 -1.59 -17.57 -13.92
N SER A 163 -2.50 -16.82 -13.30
CA SER A 163 -3.83 -16.58 -13.87
C SER A 163 -3.76 -15.85 -15.20
N LEU A 164 -2.87 -14.86 -15.35
CA LEU A 164 -2.70 -14.15 -16.61
C LEU A 164 -2.21 -15.09 -17.74
N ILE A 165 -1.30 -16.02 -17.42
CA ILE A 165 -0.86 -17.08 -18.35
C ILE A 165 -2.04 -17.98 -18.72
N TYR A 166 -2.83 -18.42 -17.73
CA TYR A 166 -3.97 -19.30 -17.93
C TYR A 166 -5.01 -18.70 -18.88
N TYR A 167 -5.43 -17.45 -18.66
CA TYR A 167 -6.49 -16.83 -19.47
C TYR A 167 -6.01 -16.29 -20.83
N CYS A 168 -4.72 -15.94 -20.98
CA CYS A 168 -4.24 -15.21 -22.16
C CYS A 168 -3.18 -15.96 -22.97
N SER A 169 -2.73 -17.13 -22.50
CA SER A 169 -1.68 -17.94 -23.13
C SER A 169 -0.37 -17.18 -23.42
N ILE A 170 -0.04 -16.19 -22.59
CA ILE A 170 1.24 -15.44 -22.68
C ILE A 170 2.37 -16.20 -22.00
N SER A 171 3.62 -15.86 -22.33
CA SER A 171 4.77 -16.52 -21.70
C SER A 171 4.92 -16.16 -20.21
N PRO A 172 5.55 -17.02 -19.38
CA PRO A 172 5.82 -16.70 -17.98
C PRO A 172 6.65 -15.42 -17.78
N LYS A 173 7.60 -15.15 -18.68
CA LYS A 173 8.41 -13.93 -18.67
C LYS A 173 7.52 -12.69 -18.89
N GLU A 174 6.62 -12.76 -19.85
CA GLU A 174 5.69 -11.69 -20.14
C GLU A 174 4.75 -11.41 -18.97
N ALA A 175 4.20 -12.45 -18.35
CA ALA A 175 3.34 -12.32 -17.18
C ALA A 175 4.08 -11.67 -16.01
N ARG A 176 5.32 -12.11 -15.73
CA ARG A 176 6.17 -11.50 -14.69
C ARG A 176 6.40 -10.02 -14.93
N ASN A 177 6.81 -9.64 -16.14
CA ASN A 177 7.03 -8.24 -16.49
C ASN A 177 5.79 -7.38 -16.24
N ARG A 178 4.60 -7.85 -16.64
CA ARG A 178 3.34 -7.12 -16.44
C ARG A 178 2.98 -6.97 -14.97
N MET A 179 3.28 -7.98 -14.16
CA MET A 179 3.08 -7.89 -12.71
C MET A 179 4.07 -6.93 -12.05
N GLU A 180 5.33 -6.95 -12.44
CA GLU A 180 6.34 -5.99 -11.95
C GLU A 180 5.92 -4.56 -12.28
N TRP A 181 5.56 -4.27 -13.53
CA TRP A 181 5.11 -2.93 -13.92
C TRP A 181 3.81 -2.51 -13.22
N ALA A 182 2.87 -3.45 -13.03
CA ALA A 182 1.65 -3.17 -12.30
C ALA A 182 1.95 -2.75 -10.86
N MET A 183 2.80 -3.51 -10.16
CA MET A 183 3.16 -3.22 -8.77
C MET A 183 3.93 -1.91 -8.64
N ASP A 184 4.87 -1.63 -9.55
CA ASP A 184 5.62 -0.37 -9.56
C ASP A 184 4.69 0.84 -9.70
N ILE A 185 3.71 0.76 -10.60
CA ILE A 185 2.72 1.84 -10.79
C ILE A 185 1.80 1.96 -9.58
N ILE A 186 1.28 0.85 -9.05
CA ILE A 186 0.41 0.85 -7.88
C ILE A 186 1.11 1.53 -6.70
N GLU A 187 2.33 1.09 -6.39
CA GLU A 187 3.08 1.60 -5.24
C GLU A 187 3.49 3.06 -5.43
N GLY A 188 3.97 3.43 -6.62
CA GLY A 188 4.35 4.81 -6.93
C GLY A 188 3.17 5.78 -6.87
N GLU A 189 2.07 5.47 -7.57
CA GLU A 189 0.88 6.33 -7.59
C GLU A 189 0.24 6.45 -6.20
N MET A 190 0.07 5.33 -5.49
CA MET A 190 -0.52 5.33 -4.16
C MET A 190 0.34 6.11 -3.17
N PHE A 191 1.67 6.01 -3.23
CA PHE A 191 2.55 6.78 -2.36
C PHE A 191 2.27 8.28 -2.47
N TYR A 192 2.34 8.83 -3.70
CA TYR A 192 2.14 10.27 -3.90
C TYR A 192 0.68 10.69 -3.71
N ALA A 193 -0.29 9.83 -4.05
CA ALA A 193 -1.70 10.13 -3.86
C ALA A 193 -2.07 10.21 -2.38
N ILE A 194 -1.67 9.21 -1.59
CA ILE A 194 -1.89 9.18 -0.13
C ILE A 194 -1.21 10.38 0.51
N LYS A 195 0.06 10.65 0.19
CA LYS A 195 0.80 11.79 0.74
C LYS A 195 0.05 13.11 0.51
N ARG A 196 -0.41 13.37 -0.72
CA ARG A 196 -1.17 14.58 -1.06
C ARG A 196 -2.49 14.69 -0.31
N GLU A 197 -3.20 13.58 -0.09
CA GLU A 197 -4.48 13.62 0.62
C GLU A 197 -4.26 13.78 2.14
N MET A 198 -3.23 13.17 2.72
CA MET A 198 -2.82 13.42 4.11
C MET A 198 -2.43 14.90 4.34
N GLU A 199 -1.65 15.50 3.43
CA GLU A 199 -1.30 16.93 3.49
C GLU A 199 -2.55 17.84 3.49
N LYS A 200 -3.57 17.50 2.70
CA LYS A 200 -4.85 18.24 2.68
C LYS A 200 -5.64 18.09 3.98
N GLU A 201 -5.64 16.91 4.59
CA GLU A 201 -6.31 16.70 5.89
C GLU A 201 -5.62 17.49 7.00
N ILE A 202 -4.28 17.50 7.02
CA ILE A 202 -3.51 18.30 7.99
C ILE A 202 -3.83 19.79 7.84
N LEU A 203 -3.84 20.32 6.61
CA LEU A 203 -4.17 21.72 6.35
C LEU A 203 -5.60 22.09 6.79
N LYS A 204 -6.56 21.18 6.67
CA LYS A 204 -7.95 21.41 7.12
C LYS A 204 -8.08 21.43 8.64
N ILE A 205 -7.26 20.67 9.35
CA ILE A 205 -7.28 20.61 10.83
C ILE A 205 -6.57 21.83 11.43
N ALA A 206 -5.60 22.40 10.70
CA ALA A 206 -4.83 23.58 11.12
C ALA A 206 -5.52 24.93 10.84
N ALA A 207 -6.59 24.93 10.03
CA ALA A 207 -7.38 26.13 9.67
C ALA A 207 -8.62 26.26 10.57
#